data_AF-A0A0N8TCG5-F1
#
_entry.id   AF-A0A0N8TCG5-F1
#
_cell.length_a   1.000
_cell.length_b   1.000
_cell.length_c   1.000
_cell.angle_alpha   90.00
_cell.angle_beta   90.00
_cell.angle_gamma   90.00
#
_symmetry.space_group_name_H-M   'P 1'
#
loop_
_entity.id
_entity.type
_entity.pdbx_description
1 polymer ?
#
loop_
_entity_poly.entity_id
_entity_poly.type
_entity_poly.pdbx_seq_one_letter_code
_entity_poly.pdbx_strand_id
1 'polypeptide(L)'
;MLIPYLFIRIRQLSKAVTIVPLSPLPTDMRESMLATLSDHYVLYPQRVRYFCYLCKEQLDRRSRSALVKRLDQIMQVALQTEEWHSHFRTWISEAVEHQAFHTSDHDFYLLHLEKCTPRRGEKRAAIRTRRIKRIEN
;
A
#
# COMPACT_ATOMS: atom_id res chain seq x y z
N MET A 1 41.79 23.17 -26.75
CA MET A 1 40.49 23.25 -26.05
C MET A 1 39.83 21.88 -26.15
N LEU A 2 39.81 21.11 -25.05
CA LEU A 2 38.61 20.76 -24.23
C LEU A 2 37.57 19.95 -25.03
N ILE A 3 37.10 18.72 -24.75
CA ILE A 3 37.23 17.68 -23.71
C ILE A 3 36.72 16.37 -24.39
N PRO A 4 37.44 15.23 -24.41
CA PRO A 4 36.83 13.93 -24.77
C PRO A 4 36.69 12.97 -23.57
N TYR A 5 36.76 13.45 -22.32
CA TYR A 5 36.85 12.60 -21.13
C TYR A 5 35.55 12.45 -20.31
N LEU A 6 34.38 12.78 -20.88
CA LEU A 6 33.11 12.77 -20.12
C LEU A 6 32.12 11.66 -20.53
N PHE A 7 32.48 10.77 -21.45
CA PHE A 7 31.62 9.63 -21.84
C PHE A 7 32.08 8.27 -21.30
N ILE A 8 33.26 8.21 -20.66
CA ILE A 8 33.86 6.95 -20.18
C ILE A 8 33.97 6.99 -18.64
N ARG A 9 32.87 7.25 -17.94
CA ARG A 9 32.83 7.02 -16.47
C ARG A 9 31.46 6.82 -15.84
N ILE A 10 30.42 6.50 -16.63
CA ILE A 10 29.13 6.03 -16.11
C ILE A 10 28.83 4.60 -16.59
N ARG A 11 29.87 3.77 -16.75
CA ARG A 11 29.74 2.34 -17.08
C ARG A 11 30.36 1.40 -16.04
N GLN A 12 30.84 1.91 -14.91
CA GLN A 12 31.51 1.08 -13.90
C GLN A 12 31.00 1.31 -12.45
N LEU A 13 29.70 1.57 -12.28
CA LEU A 13 29.04 1.42 -10.98
C LEU A 13 27.71 0.65 -11.06
N SER A 14 27.45 -0.07 -12.15
CA SER A 14 26.47 -1.14 -12.14
C SER A 14 27.10 -2.38 -11.49
N LYS A 15 27.38 -2.29 -10.18
CA LYS A 15 27.29 -3.48 -9.32
C LYS A 15 25.98 -4.14 -9.69
N ALA A 16 26.03 -5.40 -10.11
CA ALA A 16 24.89 -6.19 -10.51
C ALA A 16 23.72 -5.96 -9.55
N VAL A 17 22.84 -5.02 -9.91
CA VAL A 17 21.53 -4.92 -9.31
C VAL A 17 20.82 -6.06 -9.99
N THR A 18 20.86 -7.23 -9.35
CA THR A 18 19.91 -8.28 -9.66
C THR A 18 18.56 -7.62 -9.45
N ILE A 19 17.93 -7.22 -10.57
CA ILE A 19 16.53 -6.85 -10.61
C ILE A 19 15.85 -8.20 -10.42
N VAL A 20 15.56 -8.54 -9.17
CA VAL A 20 14.71 -9.69 -8.88
C VAL A 20 13.38 -9.33 -9.53
N PRO A 21 12.90 -10.09 -10.53
CA PRO A 21 11.62 -9.80 -11.14
C PRO A 21 10.57 -9.87 -10.05
N LEU A 22 9.76 -8.81 -9.94
CA LEU A 22 8.60 -8.84 -9.06
C LEU A 22 7.77 -10.06 -9.44
N SER A 23 7.44 -10.88 -8.45
CA SER A 23 6.50 -11.97 -8.66
C SER A 23 5.10 -11.43 -8.44
N PRO A 24 4.11 -11.87 -9.23
CA PRO A 24 2.71 -11.54 -8.97
C PRO A 24 2.28 -12.05 -7.60
N LEU A 25 1.22 -11.46 -7.06
CA LEU A 25 0.64 -11.81 -5.78
C LEU A 25 0.37 -13.33 -5.71
N PRO A 26 0.92 -14.05 -4.71
CA PRO A 26 0.69 -15.47 -4.53
C PRO A 26 -0.79 -15.84 -4.47
N THR A 27 -1.15 -17.00 -5.03
CA THR A 27 -2.55 -17.46 -5.14
C THR A 27 -3.25 -17.57 -3.78
N ASP A 28 -2.54 -18.09 -2.77
CA ASP A 28 -3.00 -18.18 -1.39
C ASP A 28 -3.33 -16.81 -0.80
N MET A 29 -2.53 -15.79 -1.10
CA MET A 29 -2.81 -14.42 -0.70
C MET A 29 -4.02 -13.83 -1.45
N ARG A 30 -4.17 -14.12 -2.74
CA ARG A 30 -5.35 -13.71 -3.53
C ARG A 30 -6.63 -14.30 -2.95
N GLU A 31 -6.65 -15.60 -2.68
CA GLU A 31 -7.79 -16.30 -2.11
C GLU A 31 -8.10 -15.81 -0.69
N SER A 32 -7.07 -15.62 0.13
CA SER A 32 -7.23 -15.09 1.49
C SER A 32 -7.80 -13.66 1.50
N MET A 33 -7.39 -12.82 0.54
CA MET A 33 -7.94 -11.48 0.36
C MET A 33 -9.41 -11.52 -0.05
N LEU A 34 -9.75 -12.36 -1.03
CA LEU A 34 -11.10 -12.60 -1.49
C LEU A 34 -12.02 -13.05 -0.34
N ALA A 35 -11.60 -14.07 0.41
CA ALA A 35 -12.34 -14.61 1.54
C ALA A 35 -12.61 -13.54 2.61
N THR A 36 -11.56 -12.83 3.05
CA THR A 36 -11.67 -11.85 4.15
C THR A 36 -12.51 -10.63 3.77
N LEU A 37 -12.37 -10.10 2.55
CA LEU A 37 -13.10 -8.91 2.12
C LEU A 37 -14.57 -9.21 1.78
N SER A 38 -14.88 -10.47 1.46
CA SER A 38 -16.24 -10.91 1.17
C SER A 38 -17.00 -11.34 2.41
N ASP A 39 -16.31 -11.67 3.50
CA ASP A 39 -16.92 -12.09 4.76
C ASP A 39 -17.88 -11.02 5.32
N HIS A 40 -19.07 -11.46 5.69
CA HIS A 40 -20.12 -10.63 6.28
C HIS A 40 -19.84 -10.25 7.74
N TYR A 41 -19.04 -11.05 8.44
CA TYR A 41 -18.73 -10.86 9.86
C TYR A 41 -17.53 -9.94 10.11
N VAL A 42 -16.68 -9.72 9.10
CA VAL A 42 -15.52 -8.83 9.22
C VAL A 42 -15.98 -7.39 9.17
N LEU A 43 -15.66 -6.61 10.20
CA LEU A 43 -16.07 -5.20 10.32
C LEU A 43 -15.32 -4.31 9.32
N TYR A 44 -15.93 -3.19 8.91
CA TYR A 44 -15.32 -2.20 8.00
C TYR A 44 -13.87 -1.83 8.38
N PRO A 45 -13.54 -1.43 9.62
CA PRO A 45 -12.16 -1.10 9.99
C PRO A 45 -11.19 -2.27 9.88
N GLN A 46 -11.67 -3.51 10.06
CA GLN A 46 -10.86 -4.72 9.94
C GLN A 46 -10.56 -5.00 8.46
N ARG A 47 -11.55 -4.88 7.56
CA ARG A 47 -11.35 -5.02 6.11
C ARG A 47 -10.29 -4.05 5.59
N VAL A 48 -10.41 -2.77 5.95
CA VAL A 48 -9.44 -1.73 5.55
C VAL A 48 -8.04 -2.05 6.06
N ARG A 49 -7.90 -2.38 7.35
CA ARG A 49 -6.58 -2.72 7.93
C ARG A 49 -5.97 -3.95 7.28
N TYR A 50 -6.79 -4.96 7.01
CA TYR A 50 -6.36 -6.21 6.39
C TYR A 50 -5.87 -5.97 4.96
N PHE A 51 -6.63 -5.21 4.17
CA PHE A 51 -6.23 -4.83 2.82
C PHE A 51 -4.90 -4.06 2.81
N CYS A 52 -4.76 -3.04 3.68
CA CYS A 52 -3.49 -2.31 3.85
C CYS A 52 -2.34 -3.24 4.26
N TYR A 53 -2.58 -4.19 5.16
CA TYR A 53 -1.56 -5.14 5.60
C TYR A 53 -1.05 -6.00 4.43
N LEU A 54 -1.94 -6.58 3.62
CA LEU A 54 -1.55 -7.36 2.45
C LEU A 54 -0.76 -6.52 1.44
N CYS A 55 -1.19 -5.28 1.18
CA CYS A 55 -0.43 -4.37 0.34
C CYS A 55 0.99 -4.13 0.86
N LYS A 56 1.19 -4.02 2.19
CA LYS A 56 2.52 -3.83 2.79
C LYS A 56 3.42 -5.06 2.68
N GLU A 57 2.86 -6.25 2.83
CA GLU A 57 3.61 -7.50 2.74
C GLU A 57 4.21 -7.68 1.34
N GLN A 58 3.54 -7.17 0.31
CA GLN A 58 3.95 -7.27 -1.08
C GLN A 58 4.98 -6.23 -1.53
N LEU A 59 5.19 -5.17 -0.75
CA LEU A 59 6.18 -4.15 -1.11
C LEU A 59 7.60 -4.70 -1.01
N ASP A 60 8.32 -4.69 -2.13
CA ASP A 60 9.74 -5.03 -2.18
C ASP A 60 10.56 -4.12 -1.24
N ARG A 61 11.59 -4.71 -0.62
CA ARG A 61 12.38 -4.07 0.44
C ARG A 61 13.04 -2.76 0.01
N ARG A 62 13.29 -2.55 -1.29
CA ARG A 62 13.99 -1.37 -1.81
C ARG A 62 13.11 -0.10 -1.86
N SER A 63 11.82 -0.23 -2.13
CA SER A 63 10.84 0.88 -2.22
C SER A 63 9.88 0.95 -1.02
N ARG A 64 10.00 -0.02 -0.09
CA ARG A 64 9.14 -0.20 1.08
C ARG A 64 8.99 1.04 1.95
N SER A 65 10.04 1.80 2.25
CA SER A 65 9.96 2.83 3.31
C SER A 65 9.06 4.03 2.96
N ALA A 66 9.09 4.52 1.72
CA ALA A 66 8.30 5.68 1.31
C ALA A 66 6.84 5.29 1.05
N LEU A 67 6.63 4.19 0.33
CA LEU A 67 5.30 3.68 0.00
C LEU A 67 4.56 3.21 1.25
N VAL A 68 5.22 2.53 2.20
CA VAL A 68 4.60 2.15 3.49
C VAL A 68 4.18 3.37 4.29
N LYS A 69 5.01 4.42 4.36
CA LYS A 69 4.66 5.66 5.09
C LYS A 69 3.42 6.32 4.51
N ARG A 70 3.33 6.44 3.18
CA ARG A 70 2.13 6.99 2.52
C ARG A 70 0.91 6.11 2.73
N LEU A 71 1.06 4.79 2.63
CA LEU A 71 -0.01 3.85 2.92
C LEU A 71 -0.52 3.96 4.36
N ASP A 72 0.37 4.16 5.33
CA ASP A 72 0.01 4.40 6.72
C ASP A 72 -0.78 5.70 6.91
N GLN A 73 -0.40 6.77 6.20
CA GLN A 73 -1.15 8.03 6.19
C GLN A 73 -2.55 7.82 5.60
N ILE A 74 -2.66 7.13 4.46
CA ILE A 74 -3.94 6.82 3.83
C ILE A 74 -4.81 5.98 4.78
N MET A 75 -4.24 4.99 5.46
CA MET A 75 -4.97 4.17 6.43
C MET A 75 -5.48 4.99 7.63
N GLN A 76 -4.72 5.98 8.11
CA GLN A 76 -5.20 6.87 9.17
C GLN A 76 -6.39 7.71 8.71
N VAL A 77 -6.34 8.22 7.47
CA VAL A 77 -7.43 8.99 6.85
C VAL A 77 -8.65 8.09 6.57
N ALA A 78 -8.44 6.84 6.16
CA ALA A 78 -9.50 5.88 5.83
C ALA A 78 -10.44 5.55 6.99
N LEU A 79 -9.94 5.69 8.21
CA LEU A 79 -10.71 5.51 9.43
C LEU A 79 -11.51 6.76 9.81
N GLN A 80 -11.32 7.88 9.11
CA GLN A 80 -11.86 9.20 9.46
C GLN A 80 -12.76 9.79 8.35
N THR A 81 -12.39 9.67 7.08
CA THR A 81 -13.10 10.28 5.93
C THR A 81 -13.42 9.25 4.84
N GLU A 82 -14.28 9.59 3.88
CA GLU A 82 -14.63 8.72 2.73
C GLU A 82 -13.67 8.89 1.54
N GLU A 83 -12.94 10.01 1.49
CA GLU A 83 -12.09 10.42 0.36
C GLU A 83 -10.81 9.59 0.23
N TRP A 84 -10.51 8.72 1.19
CA TRP A 84 -9.28 7.91 1.18
C TRP A 84 -9.19 6.94 -0.01
N HIS A 85 -10.32 6.53 -0.60
CA HIS A 85 -10.32 5.61 -1.73
C HIS A 85 -9.59 6.17 -2.95
N SER A 86 -9.76 7.47 -3.25
CA SER A 86 -9.06 8.12 -4.37
C SER A 86 -7.56 8.16 -4.11
N HIS A 87 -7.15 8.53 -2.90
CA HIS A 87 -5.76 8.53 -2.48
C HIS A 87 -5.12 7.13 -2.56
N PHE A 88 -5.88 6.09 -2.19
CA PHE A 88 -5.41 4.71 -2.29
C PHE A 88 -5.28 4.25 -3.74
N ARG A 89 -6.24 4.60 -4.62
CA ARG A 89 -6.14 4.31 -6.06
C ARG A 89 -4.87 4.92 -6.68
N THR A 90 -4.60 6.19 -6.37
CA THR A 90 -3.36 6.86 -6.81
C THR A 90 -2.12 6.13 -6.28
N TRP A 91 -2.14 5.74 -5.00
CA TRP A 91 -1.03 5.01 -4.39
C TRP A 91 -0.77 3.64 -5.05
N ILE A 92 -1.81 2.89 -5.43
CA ILE A 92 -1.68 1.62 -6.16
C ILE A 92 -1.01 1.84 -7.52
N SER A 93 -1.44 2.86 -8.27
CA SER A 93 -0.85 3.18 -9.58
C SER A 93 0.62 3.57 -9.46
N GLU A 94 0.95 4.44 -8.50
CA GLU A 94 2.35 4.81 -8.21
C GLU A 94 3.20 3.60 -7.80
N ALA A 95 2.65 2.67 -7.00
CA ALA A 95 3.36 1.47 -6.59
C ALA A 95 3.69 0.56 -7.79
N VAL A 96 2.83 0.50 -8.81
CA VAL A 96 3.11 -0.22 -10.06
C VAL A 96 4.14 0.52 -10.91
N GLU A 97 4.03 1.84 -11.06
CA GLU A 97 5.00 2.68 -11.78
C GLU A 97 6.41 2.57 -11.19
N HIS A 98 6.51 2.52 -9.86
CA HIS A 98 7.77 2.36 -9.14
C HIS A 98 8.28 0.91 -9.07
N GLN A 99 7.64 -0.03 -9.79
CA GLN A 99 8.01 -1.45 -9.75
C GLN A 99 8.05 -1.99 -8.30
N ALA A 100 7.10 -1.54 -7.46
CA ALA A 100 6.89 -2.09 -6.13
C ALA A 100 5.80 -3.17 -6.13
N PHE A 101 4.87 -3.12 -7.09
CA PHE A 101 3.90 -4.16 -7.40
C PHE A 101 4.07 -4.69 -8.82
N HIS A 102 3.70 -5.95 -9.03
CA HIS A 102 3.61 -6.50 -10.37
C HIS A 102 2.41 -5.88 -11.11
N THR A 103 2.58 -5.57 -12.39
CA THR A 103 1.56 -4.89 -13.21
C THR A 103 0.25 -5.68 -13.30
N SER A 104 0.32 -7.02 -13.33
CA SER A 104 -0.87 -7.89 -13.36
C SER A 104 -1.72 -7.85 -12.09
N ASP A 105 -1.21 -7.30 -10.99
CA ASP A 105 -1.94 -7.21 -9.74
C ASP A 105 -2.69 -5.88 -9.59
N HIS A 106 -2.45 -4.91 -10.49
CA HIS A 106 -3.07 -3.59 -10.45
C HIS A 106 -4.60 -3.67 -10.41
N ASP A 107 -5.19 -4.31 -11.41
CA ASP A 107 -6.64 -4.50 -11.51
C ASP A 107 -7.18 -5.32 -10.33
N PHE A 108 -6.40 -6.30 -9.85
CA PHE A 108 -6.78 -7.11 -8.71
C PHE A 108 -6.89 -6.25 -7.44
N TYR A 109 -5.92 -5.39 -7.14
CA TYR A 109 -6.01 -4.49 -5.98
C TYR A 109 -7.16 -3.49 -6.13
N LEU A 110 -7.35 -2.90 -7.31
CA LEU A 110 -8.40 -1.92 -7.54
C LEU A 110 -9.81 -2.52 -7.35
N LEU A 111 -10.05 -3.71 -7.90
CA LEU A 111 -11.34 -4.41 -7.75
C LEU A 111 -11.68 -4.69 -6.28
N HIS A 112 -10.67 -5.03 -5.48
CA HIS A 112 -10.87 -5.39 -4.07
C HIS A 112 -10.88 -4.18 -3.13
N LEU A 113 -10.26 -3.07 -3.52
CA LEU A 113 -10.40 -1.80 -2.82
C LEU A 113 -11.88 -1.38 -2.74
N GLU A 114 -12.69 -1.67 -3.75
CA GLU A 114 -14.14 -1.36 -3.73
C GLU A 114 -14.91 -2.13 -2.64
N LYS A 115 -14.39 -3.29 -2.22
CA LYS A 115 -14.95 -4.08 -1.10
C LYS A 115 -14.59 -3.49 0.26
N CYS A 116 -13.64 -2.55 0.31
CA CYS A 116 -13.24 -1.83 1.50
C CYS A 116 -14.10 -0.59 1.74
N THR A 117 -15.41 -0.67 1.50
CA THR A 117 -16.38 0.40 1.79
C THR A 117 -17.25 0.04 3.00
N PRO A 118 -17.75 1.02 3.77
CA PRO A 118 -18.65 0.75 4.87
C PRO A 118 -19.99 0.23 4.35
N ARG A 119 -20.46 -0.89 4.90
CA ARG A 119 -21.78 -1.46 4.59
C ARG A 119 -22.86 -0.73 5.39
N ARG A 120 -24.11 -0.84 4.94
CA ARG A 120 -25.26 -0.20 5.60
C ARG A 120 -25.34 -0.66 7.07
N GLY A 121 -25.28 0.30 7.99
CA GLY A 121 -25.35 0.04 9.44
C GLY A 121 -24.02 -0.31 10.12
N GLU A 122 -22.90 -0.41 9.38
CA GLU A 122 -21.59 -0.59 10.00
C GLU A 122 -21.11 0.70 10.67
N LYS A 123 -20.66 0.58 11.92
CA LYS A 123 -20.01 1.69 12.61
C LYS A 123 -18.60 1.88 12.09
N ARG A 124 -18.25 3.13 11.78
CA ARG A 124 -16.85 3.52 11.53
C ARG A 124 -16.03 3.29 12.79
N ALA A 125 -14.72 3.09 12.64
CA ALA A 125 -13.84 2.95 13.79
C ALA A 125 -14.03 4.15 14.72
N ALA A 126 -14.40 3.90 15.97
CA ALA A 126 -14.48 4.96 16.96
C ALA A 126 -13.09 5.58 17.11
N ILE A 127 -12.97 6.89 16.85
CA ILE A 127 -11.77 7.65 17.16
C ILE A 127 -11.60 7.58 18.67
N ARG A 128 -10.74 6.68 19.16
CA ARG A 128 -10.23 6.73 20.54
C ARG A 128 -9.28 7.91 20.60
N THR A 129 -9.81 9.12 20.71
CA THR A 129 -9.06 10.26 21.26
C THR A 129 -8.75 9.89 22.71
N ARG A 130 -7.61 9.24 22.96
CA ARG A 130 -7.03 9.18 24.30
C ARG A 130 -6.75 10.62 24.69
N ARG A 131 -7.65 11.21 25.48
CA ARG A 131 -7.44 12.50 26.13
C ARG A 131 -6.28 12.28 27.10
N ILE A 132 -5.05 12.61 26.68
CA ILE A 132 -3.90 12.62 27.57
C ILE A 132 -4.18 13.74 28.57
N LYS A 133 -4.62 13.39 29.79
CA LYS A 133 -4.64 14.36 30.89
C LYS A 133 -3.19 14.75 31.13
N ARG A 134 -2.86 16.01 30.88
CA ARG A 134 -1.60 16.62 31.31
C ARG A 134 -1.56 16.45 32.83
N ILE A 135 -0.61 15.67 33.33
CA ILE A 135 -0.29 15.66 34.75
C ILE A 135 0.56 16.91 34.94
N GLU A 136 -0.03 17.95 35.53
CA GLU A 136 0.71 19.11 36.00
C GLU A 136 1.38 18.71 37.32
N ASN A 137 2.72 18.82 37.35
CA ASN A 137 3.53 18.77 38.56
C ASN A 137 3.73 20.20 39.07
#